data_AF-A0A1I4RPQ4-F1
#
_entry.id   AF-A0A1I4RPQ4-F1
#
_cell.length_a   1.000
_cell.length_b   1.000
_cell.length_c   1.000
_cell.angle_alpha   90.00
_cell.angle_beta   90.00
_cell.angle_gamma   90.00
#
_symmetry.space_group_name_H-M   'P 1'
#
loop_
_entity.id
_entity.type
_entity.pdbx_description
1 polymer ?
#
loop_
_entity_poly.entity_id
_entity_poly.type
_entity_poly.pdbx_seq_one_letter_code
_entity_poly.pdbx_strand_id
1 'polypeptide(L)'
;MDVTDPLYQRALLYLRAAGHETGARTRLRLQEHFHRCRADRQDLTAATLLPQLHQWFDLPGQAHMPAPPRLVRGSVGYPGG
;
A
#
# COMPACT_ATOMS: atom_id res chain seq x y z
N MET A 1 14.93 17.87 1.59
CA MET A 1 13.71 17.09 1.26
C MET A 1 13.94 15.70 1.81
N ASP A 2 13.20 15.30 2.84
CA ASP A 2 13.42 14.00 3.48
C ASP A 2 12.74 12.92 2.65
N VAL A 3 13.54 12.08 2.00
CA VAL A 3 13.14 11.07 1.01
C VAL A 3 12.49 9.84 1.68
N THR A 4 12.21 9.92 2.99
CA THR A 4 11.96 8.72 3.81
C THR A 4 10.82 8.92 4.79
N ASP A 5 9.73 9.58 4.38
CA ASP A 5 8.50 9.48 5.17
C ASP A 5 7.96 8.04 5.05
N PRO A 6 7.97 7.24 6.14
CA PRO A 6 7.57 5.84 6.08
C PRO A 6 6.11 5.69 5.65
N LEU A 7 5.27 6.71 5.88
CA LEU A 7 3.87 6.72 5.46
C LEU A 7 3.74 6.87 3.94
N TYR A 8 4.57 7.72 3.33
CA TYR A 8 4.58 7.91 1.88
C TYR A 8 4.99 6.62 1.14
N GLN A 9 6.02 5.94 1.64
CA GLN A 9 6.44 4.66 1.08
C GLN A 9 5.37 3.57 1.25
N ARG A 10 4.73 3.51 2.42
CA ARG A 10 3.61 2.57 2.68
C ARG A 10 2.43 2.81 1.74
N ALA A 11 2.09 4.07 1.50
CA ALA A 11 1.02 4.43 0.58
C ALA A 11 1.32 3.99 -0.86
N LEU A 12 2.56 4.17 -1.34
CA LEU A 12 2.96 3.70 -2.66
C LEU A 12 2.93 2.17 -2.76
N LEU A 13 3.38 1.46 -1.72
CA LEU A 13 3.29 0.00 -1.67
C LEU A 13 1.84 -0.47 -1.70
N TYR A 14 0.95 0.21 -0.97
CA TYR A 14 -0.47 -0.12 -0.94
C TYR A 14 -1.12 0.08 -2.32
N LEU A 15 -0.86 1.21 -2.98
CA LEU A 15 -1.36 1.49 -4.32
C LEU A 15 -0.85 0.47 -5.34
N ARG A 16 0.44 0.10 -5.26
CA ARG A 16 1.03 -0.92 -6.12
C ARG A 16 0.41 -2.30 -5.89
N ALA A 17 0.19 -2.68 -4.62
CA ALA A 17 -0.41 -3.95 -4.26
C ALA A 17 -1.86 -4.07 -4.76
N ALA A 18 -2.57 -2.94 -4.85
CA ALA A 18 -3.91 -2.90 -5.39
C ALA A 18 -3.98 -2.74 -6.92
N GLY A 19 -2.83 -2.78 -7.61
CA GLY A 19 -2.77 -2.75 -9.07
C GLY A 19 -2.84 -1.35 -9.70
N HIS A 20 -2.69 -0.28 -8.92
CA HIS A 20 -2.67 1.08 -9.45
C HIS A 20 -1.29 1.48 -9.98
N GLU A 21 -1.28 2.26 -11.06
CA GLU A 21 -0.06 2.89 -11.56
C GLU A 21 0.49 3.89 -10.54
N THR A 22 1.67 3.59 -10.01
CA THR A 22 2.43 4.49 -9.12
C THR A 22 3.31 5.47 -9.91
N GLY A 23 2.79 5.96 -11.03
CA GLY A 23 3.46 6.91 -11.92
C GLY A 23 3.60 8.32 -11.32
N ALA A 24 4.25 9.22 -12.07
CA ALA A 24 4.53 10.59 -11.63
C ALA A 24 3.26 11.36 -11.20
N ARG A 25 2.13 11.15 -11.91
CA ARG A 25 0.85 11.81 -11.62
C ARG A 25 0.27 11.37 -10.27
N THR A 26 0.31 10.08 -9.98
CA THR A 26 -0.13 9.50 -8.70
C THR A 26 0.74 9.98 -7.55
N ARG A 27 2.06 10.02 -7.76
CA ARG A 27 3.04 10.49 -6.77
C ARG A 27 2.85 11.98 -6.45
N LEU A 28 2.58 12.80 -7.45
CA LEU A 28 2.29 14.24 -7.28
C LEU A 28 1.02 14.46 -6.44
N ARG A 29 -0.09 13.79 -6.78
CA ARG A 29 -1.34 13.88 -5.99
C ARG A 29 -1.14 13.45 -4.53
N LEU A 30 -0.38 12.38 -4.33
CA LEU A 30 -0.05 11.90 -3.00
C LEU A 30 0.76 12.94 -2.22
N GLN A 31 1.80 13.52 -2.82
CA GLN A 31 2.62 14.57 -2.20
C GLN A 31 1.81 15.82 -1.88
N GLU A 32 0.94 16.25 -2.78
CA GLU A 32 0.06 17.42 -2.58
C GLU A 32 -0.88 17.22 -1.39
N HIS A 33 -1.43 16.02 -1.22
CA HIS A 33 -2.25 15.69 -0.04
C HIS A 33 -1.46 15.72 1.27
N PHE A 34 -0.30 15.09 1.30
CA PHE A 34 0.58 15.14 2.47
C PHE A 34 0.94 16.59 2.81
N HIS A 35 1.22 17.42 1.81
CA HIS A 35 1.45 18.84 2.01
C HIS A 35 0.22 19.56 2.57
N ARG A 36 -0.97 19.27 2.06
CA ARG A 36 -2.23 19.89 2.50
C ARG A 36 -2.57 19.53 3.94
N CYS A 37 -2.53 18.25 4.30
CA CYS A 37 -2.76 17.80 5.67
C CYS A 37 -1.73 18.36 6.65
N ARG A 38 -0.45 18.43 6.24
CA ARG A 38 0.60 19.05 7.07
C ARG A 38 0.36 20.55 7.27
N ALA A 39 -0.11 21.25 6.24
CA ALA A 39 -0.50 22.66 6.35
C ALA A 39 -1.69 22.86 7.28
N ASP A 40 -2.64 21.92 7.28
CA ASP A 40 -3.82 21.89 8.13
C ASP A 40 -3.54 21.40 9.58
N ARG A 41 -2.28 21.07 9.90
CA ARG A 41 -1.85 20.42 11.16
C ARG A 41 -2.65 19.16 11.52
N GLN A 42 -3.08 18.42 10.50
CA GLN A 42 -3.72 17.13 10.70
C GLN A 42 -2.66 16.05 10.90
N ASP A 43 -2.79 15.28 11.98
CA ASP A 43 -1.99 14.09 12.21
C ASP A 43 -2.36 13.00 11.19
N LEU A 44 -1.53 12.90 10.15
CA LEU A 44 -1.60 11.81 9.19
C LEU A 44 -0.97 10.56 9.79
N THR A 45 -1.79 9.54 10.03
CA THR A 45 -1.33 8.21 10.41
C THR A 45 -1.67 7.23 9.30
N ALA A 46 -1.03 6.06 9.28
CA ALA A 46 -1.36 5.02 8.30
C ALA A 46 -2.85 4.62 8.37
N ALA A 47 -3.45 4.67 9.56
CA ALA A 47 -4.85 4.33 9.79
C ALA A 47 -5.82 5.36 9.20
N THR A 48 -5.44 6.65 9.14
CA THR A 48 -6.28 7.71 8.55
C THR A 48 -6.02 7.89 7.05
N LEU A 49 -4.77 7.70 6.63
CA LEU A 49 -4.34 7.85 5.23
C LEU A 49 -4.87 6.73 4.33
N LEU A 50 -4.79 5.46 4.75
CA LEU A 50 -5.18 4.32 3.91
C LEU A 50 -6.66 4.35 3.48
N PRO A 51 -7.63 4.66 4.37
CA PRO A 51 -9.03 4.82 3.97
C PRO A 51 -9.24 5.96 2.97
N GLN A 52 -8.54 7.08 3.13
CA GLN A 52 -8.62 8.21 2.20
C GLN A 52 -8.09 7.84 0.82
N LEU A 53 -6.96 7.12 0.76
CA LEU A 53 -6.42 6.62 -0.50
C LEU A 53 -7.39 5.64 -1.16
N HIS A 54 -8.02 4.77 -0.36
CA HIS A 54 -9.05 3.84 -0.83
C HIS A 54 -10.17 4.56 -1.56
N GLN A 55 -10.69 5.64 -0.96
CA GLN A 55 -11.75 6.46 -1.55
C GLN A 55 -11.26 7.26 -2.78
N TRP A 56 -10.05 7.80 -2.74
CA TRP A 56 -9.53 8.67 -3.80
C TRP A 56 -9.12 7.95 -5.08
N PHE A 57 -8.62 6.73 -4.94
CA PHE A 57 -8.18 5.95 -6.08
C PHE A 57 -9.26 5.00 -6.59
N ASP A 58 -10.49 5.11 -6.07
CA ASP A 58 -11.62 4.20 -6.36
C ASP A 58 -11.12 2.75 -6.33
N LEU A 59 -10.30 2.47 -5.30
CA LEU A 59 -9.65 1.18 -5.13
C LEU A 59 -10.79 0.17 -5.06
N PRO A 60 -10.89 -0.80 -6.00
CA PRO A 60 -12.00 -1.73 -6.01
C PRO A 60 -11.98 -2.42 -4.66
N GLY A 61 -13.04 -2.18 -3.88
CA GLY A 61 -13.15 -2.63 -2.50
C GLY A 61 -12.87 -4.13 -2.42
N GLN A 62 -11.64 -4.48 -2.06
CA GLN A 62 -11.23 -5.83 -1.68
C GLN A 62 -11.72 -6.96 -2.64
N ALA A 63 -11.80 -6.73 -3.95
CA ALA A 63 -12.42 -7.70 -4.87
C ALA A 63 -11.46 -8.81 -5.37
N HIS A 64 -10.17 -8.76 -5.02
CA HIS A 64 -9.24 -9.83 -5.35
C HIS A 64 -8.08 -9.84 -4.35
N MET A 65 -8.30 -10.39 -3.16
CA MET A 65 -7.20 -11.09 -2.52
C MET A 65 -6.98 -12.35 -3.37
N PRO A 66 -5.89 -12.48 -4.16
CA PRO A 66 -5.53 -13.78 -4.67
C PRO A 66 -5.45 -14.70 -3.45
N ALA A 67 -6.20 -15.81 -3.49
CA ALA A 67 -6.27 -16.74 -2.39
C ALA A 67 -4.85 -16.99 -1.87
N PRO A 68 -4.62 -16.92 -0.54
CA PRO A 68 -3.28 -17.14 0.00
C PRO A 68 -2.76 -18.46 -0.57
N PRO A 69 -1.51 -18.50 -1.06
CA PRO A 69 -0.98 -19.72 -1.67
C PRO A 69 -1.15 -20.85 -0.67
N ARG A 70 -1.79 -21.93 -1.12
CA ARG A 70 -2.07 -23.09 -0.29
C ARG A 70 -0.71 -23.68 0.09
N LEU A 71 -0.26 -23.40 1.31
CA LEU A 71 0.99 -23.93 1.85
C LEU A 71 0.80 -25.43 2.05
N VAL A 72 1.15 -26.22 1.04
CA VAL A 72 1.19 -27.68 1.14
C VAL A 72 2.50 -28.03 1.84
N ARG A 73 2.42 -28.62 3.04
CA ARG A 73 3.58 -29.24 3.68
C ARG A 73 3.99 -30.44 2.84
N GLY A 74 4.96 -30.25 1.95
CA GLY A 74 5.68 -31.36 1.33
C GLY A 74 6.47 -32.09 2.40
N SER A 75 6.08 -33.31 2.74
CA SER A 75 6.93 -34.20 3.54
C SER A 75 8.11 -34.61 2.66
N VAL A 76 9.27 -33.96 2.85
CA VAL A 76 10.53 -34.43 2.30
C VAL A 76 10.94 -35.66 3.10
N GLY A 77 10.53 -36.83 2.64
CA GLY A 77 11.06 -38.10 3.13
C GLY A 77 12.50 -38.24 2.64
N TYR A 78 13.47 -38.22 3.55
CA TYR A 78 14.81 -38.66 3.24
C TYR A 78 14.76 -40.18 2.97
N PRO A 79 15.23 -40.68 1.81
CA PRO A 79 15.38 -42.10 1.62
C PRO A 79 16.44 -42.59 2.60
N GLY A 80 16.03 -43.46 3.52
CA GLY A 80 16.92 -44.09 4.48
C GLY A 80 17.99 -44.90 3.77
N GLY A 81 19.24 -44.67 4.17
CA GLY A 81 20.40 -45.50 3.91
C GLY A 81 21.14 -45.70 5.22
#